data_AF-A0A838J056-F1
#
_entry.id   AF-A0A838J056-F1
#
_cell.length_a   1.000
_cell.length_b   1.000
_cell.length_c   1.000
_cell.angle_alpha   90.00
_cell.angle_beta   90.00
_cell.angle_gamma   90.00
#
_symmetry.space_group_name_H-M   'P 1'
#
loop_
_entity.id
_entity.type
_entity.pdbx_description
1 polymer ?
#
loop_
_entity_poly.entity_id
_entity_poly.type
_entity_poly.pdbx_seq_one_letter_code
_entity_poly.pdbx_strand_id
1 'polypeptide(L)'
;MKAAVAWEPPRDAPKKSESWPPPIPLPPRTPTVPPLDLAMLPEPLRDVIEDAAERACLPVDYFVAAFLVTLSGAIGNRWRVQPKRRDDFLVVLNLWGALVAHSGMMKSYATKLAIGFLEAIEQELHQAYEAERFKQAGRVEDLELTEASILERRKKAAKDRKVGELANLRTELNTVREALQAERLPEPRLIVNDATVEKLLEILRDNERGILMNRDELVGFFRTLDKQGREGDRPFYLEAWTGDHGFKQDRIGRGTITADIVTLSLYGTIQPGVFREYQEGATDDGIGADGLLQRFQILVWPDENLPPFQLIDREPNHAAQDRLQTIYRRLYDLDPAAYGFAPPEGSVSSVSTNQRAHPGILKFDEAAQRLYDDWIVDLENRLRAPSARTRRAYLSHISKYRSLFPALAGLFHLITIASHENDRHNRQNLRIPLESAITASALVDYLDEHARKVYDIEISSDRHAAANLLNHLTAGHAEDGITIRDLQRKNWKGLDRSQIEMALAYLETRGWLRIETTEPGAAGGRPSRVVRLHPRLTDYWDDGG
;
A
#
# COMPACT_ATOMS: atom_id res chain seq x y z
N MET A 1 -82.75 29.59 22.85
CA MET A 1 -83.25 28.24 23.19
C MET A 1 -82.28 27.23 22.59
N LYS A 2 -81.78 26.32 23.42
CA LYS A 2 -80.89 25.16 23.13
C LYS A 2 -79.44 25.46 22.69
N ALA A 3 -78.59 25.64 23.71
CA ALA A 3 -77.20 25.23 23.67
C ALA A 3 -77.12 23.70 23.68
N ALA A 4 -76.26 23.12 22.86
CA ALA A 4 -75.96 21.69 22.85
C ALA A 4 -74.46 21.50 23.15
N VAL A 5 -74.21 20.55 24.04
CA VAL A 5 -72.97 20.19 24.71
C VAL A 5 -71.94 19.64 23.73
N ALA A 6 -70.69 20.10 23.85
CA ALA A 6 -69.54 19.39 23.32
C ALA A 6 -68.76 18.77 24.48
N TRP A 7 -68.60 17.45 24.38
CA TRP A 7 -67.88 16.54 25.27
C TRP A 7 -66.39 16.89 25.36
N GLU A 8 -65.85 17.07 26.57
CA GLU A 8 -64.41 17.09 26.82
C GLU A 8 -63.87 15.67 27.06
N PRO A 9 -62.86 15.19 26.30
CA PRO A 9 -62.16 13.97 26.67
C PRO A 9 -61.21 14.24 27.86
N PRO A 10 -60.94 13.22 28.70
CA PRO A 10 -60.24 13.41 29.97
C PRO A 10 -58.80 13.87 29.78
N ARG A 11 -58.41 14.88 30.56
CA ARG A 11 -57.00 15.17 30.84
C ARG A 11 -56.43 14.09 31.77
N ASP A 12 -55.17 13.78 31.50
CA ASP A 12 -54.19 13.09 32.34
C ASP A 12 -54.23 11.56 32.39
N ALA A 13 -53.65 10.94 31.35
CA ALA A 13 -52.68 9.88 31.60
C ALA A 13 -51.39 10.55 32.11
N PRO A 14 -50.70 10.04 33.14
CA PRO A 14 -49.46 10.64 33.60
C PRO A 14 -48.41 10.45 32.50
N LYS A 15 -48.20 11.47 31.66
CA LYS A 15 -46.90 11.65 31.00
C LYS A 15 -45.91 11.94 32.13
N LYS A 16 -45.37 10.89 32.76
CA LYS A 16 -43.99 10.96 33.22
C LYS A 16 -43.19 11.26 31.97
N SER A 17 -43.00 12.54 31.66
CA SER A 17 -41.83 12.95 30.90
C SER A 17 -40.65 12.60 31.79
N GLU A 18 -40.24 11.33 31.76
CA GLU A 18 -38.88 11.01 32.16
C GLU A 18 -38.02 11.89 31.28
N SER A 19 -37.40 12.89 31.91
CA SER A 19 -36.50 13.79 31.24
C SER A 19 -35.39 12.93 30.66
N TRP A 20 -35.44 12.68 29.35
CA TRP A 20 -34.34 12.06 28.65
C TRP A 20 -33.16 13.04 28.76
N PRO A 21 -32.05 12.64 29.39
CA PRO A 21 -30.85 13.47 29.35
C PRO A 21 -30.37 13.56 27.89
N PRO A 22 -29.72 14.66 27.48
CA PRO A 22 -29.09 14.73 26.17
C PRO A 22 -28.17 13.52 25.97
N PRO A 23 -28.25 12.84 24.81
CA PRO A 23 -27.41 11.67 24.57
C PRO A 23 -25.94 12.09 24.52
N ILE A 24 -25.06 11.21 25.00
CA ILE A 24 -23.61 11.41 24.91
C ILE A 24 -23.19 11.07 23.47
N PRO A 25 -22.60 12.01 22.71
CA PRO A 25 -22.16 11.77 21.34
C PRO A 25 -21.33 10.49 21.22
N LEU A 26 -21.53 9.73 20.14
CA LEU A 26 -20.62 8.63 19.83
C LEU A 26 -19.26 9.22 19.45
N PRO A 27 -18.14 8.54 19.79
CA PRO A 27 -16.84 8.94 19.26
C PRO A 27 -16.84 8.91 17.72
N PRO A 28 -15.95 9.67 17.05
CA PRO A 28 -15.83 9.64 15.60
C PRO A 28 -15.64 8.20 15.09
N ARG A 29 -16.17 7.92 13.89
CA ARG A 29 -16.16 6.57 13.30
C ARG A 29 -14.76 6.00 13.11
N THR A 30 -13.76 6.87 12.96
CA THR A 30 -12.36 6.46 12.91
C THR A 30 -11.59 7.20 14.00
N PRO A 31 -10.60 6.55 14.64
CA PRO A 31 -9.64 7.24 15.50
C PRO A 31 -8.99 8.40 14.75
N THR A 32 -8.72 9.49 15.47
CA THR A 32 -7.91 10.59 14.95
C THR A 32 -6.45 10.19 14.91
N VAL A 33 -5.72 10.70 13.93
CA VAL A 33 -4.26 10.51 13.82
C VAL A 33 -3.55 11.83 14.18
N PRO A 34 -2.39 11.77 14.85
CA PRO A 34 -1.61 12.98 15.09
C PRO A 34 -1.18 13.61 13.76
N PRO A 35 -0.99 14.94 13.70
CA PRO A 35 -0.38 15.56 12.52
C PRO A 35 1.06 15.07 12.34
N LEU A 36 1.50 14.91 11.09
CA LEU A 36 2.89 14.57 10.79
C LEU A 36 3.83 15.69 11.25
N ASP A 37 4.86 15.34 12.01
CA ASP A 37 6.00 16.22 12.25
C ASP A 37 6.97 16.12 11.07
N LEU A 38 7.24 17.24 10.39
CA LEU A 38 8.20 17.32 9.29
C LEU A 38 9.62 16.90 9.70
N ALA A 39 9.95 16.92 11.00
CA ALA A 39 11.19 16.36 11.54
C ALA A 39 11.36 14.84 11.30
N MET A 40 10.26 14.13 11.03
CA MET A 40 10.23 12.71 10.68
C MET A 40 10.63 12.45 9.22
N LEU A 41 10.92 13.49 8.44
CA LEU A 41 11.38 13.39 7.05
C LEU A 41 12.80 13.94 6.88
N PRO A 42 13.62 13.33 6.01
CA PRO A 42 14.86 13.93 5.51
C PRO A 42 14.62 15.33 4.93
N GLU A 43 15.56 16.25 5.19
CA GLU A 43 15.46 17.66 4.79
C GLU A 43 15.15 17.85 3.28
N PRO A 44 15.77 17.11 2.33
CA PRO A 44 15.47 17.31 0.92
C PRO A 44 14.03 16.97 0.53
N LEU A 45 13.37 16.07 1.27
CA LEU A 45 11.96 15.75 1.07
C LEU A 45 11.06 16.77 1.75
N ARG A 46 11.45 17.23 2.94
CA ARG A 46 10.70 18.22 3.72
C ARG A 46 10.42 19.48 2.91
N ASP A 47 11.46 20.07 2.32
CA ASP A 47 11.34 21.35 1.60
C ASP A 47 10.32 21.27 0.45
N VAL A 48 10.31 20.16 -0.30
CA VAL A 48 9.41 19.96 -1.44
C VAL A 48 8.00 19.63 -0.97
N ILE A 49 7.85 18.80 0.06
CA ILE A 49 6.55 18.40 0.61
C ILE A 49 5.86 19.57 1.29
N GLU A 50 6.57 20.34 2.12
CA GLU A 50 6.03 21.51 2.82
C GLU A 50 5.58 22.58 1.82
N ASP A 51 6.42 22.91 0.83
CA ASP A 51 6.06 23.85 -0.24
C ASP A 51 4.80 23.42 -1.01
N ALA A 52 4.73 22.13 -1.38
CA ALA A 52 3.62 21.61 -2.16
C ALA A 52 2.32 21.50 -1.35
N ALA A 53 2.42 21.10 -0.08
CA ALA A 53 1.30 20.98 0.84
C ALA A 53 0.71 22.36 1.17
N GLU A 54 1.56 23.35 1.46
CA GLU A 54 1.14 24.73 1.72
C GLU A 54 0.40 25.30 0.51
N ARG A 55 1.02 25.30 -0.68
CA ARG A 55 0.41 25.87 -1.89
C ARG A 55 -0.90 25.19 -2.28
N ALA A 56 -1.02 23.88 -2.04
CA ALA A 56 -2.24 23.14 -2.35
C ALA A 56 -3.29 23.17 -1.22
N CYS A 57 -2.95 23.75 -0.06
CA CYS A 57 -3.77 23.71 1.15
C CYS A 57 -4.15 22.26 1.54
N LEU A 58 -3.20 21.33 1.38
CA LEU A 58 -3.36 19.90 1.65
C LEU A 58 -2.52 19.48 2.88
N PRO A 59 -2.90 18.42 3.60
CA PRO A 59 -2.05 17.85 4.64
C PRO A 59 -0.77 17.29 4.03
N VAL A 60 0.35 17.48 4.74
CA VAL A 60 1.66 16.94 4.36
C VAL A 60 1.63 15.41 4.20
N ASP A 61 0.77 14.74 4.97
CA ASP A 61 0.45 13.31 4.95
C ASP A 61 0.17 12.80 3.52
N TYR A 62 -0.48 13.60 2.67
CA TYR A 62 -0.84 13.23 1.30
C TYR A 62 0.38 12.92 0.42
N PHE A 63 1.54 13.49 0.76
CA PHE A 63 2.74 13.40 -0.06
C PHE A 63 3.69 12.31 0.43
N VAL A 64 3.71 12.02 1.75
CA VAL A 64 4.69 11.13 2.39
C VAL A 64 4.76 9.76 1.71
N ALA A 65 3.62 9.09 1.56
CA ALA A 65 3.58 7.75 0.97
C ALA A 65 4.09 7.73 -0.47
N ALA A 66 3.72 8.72 -1.28
CA ALA A 66 4.11 8.80 -2.68
C ALA A 66 5.62 9.04 -2.83
N PHE A 67 6.20 9.97 -2.07
CA PHE A 67 7.64 10.28 -2.12
C PHE A 67 8.50 9.11 -1.64
N LEU A 68 8.14 8.46 -0.53
CA LEU A 68 8.94 7.35 -0.01
C LEU A 68 8.93 6.15 -0.95
N VAL A 69 7.78 5.81 -1.53
CA VAL A 69 7.65 4.67 -2.44
C VAL A 69 8.32 4.95 -3.80
N THR A 70 8.25 6.19 -4.30
CA THR A 70 8.95 6.56 -5.55
C THR A 70 10.47 6.56 -5.37
N LEU A 71 11.00 7.02 -4.24
CA LEU A 71 12.42 6.89 -3.91
C LEU A 71 12.86 5.43 -3.78
N SER A 72 12.02 4.59 -3.18
CA SER A 72 12.23 3.14 -3.13
C SER A 72 12.35 2.54 -4.53
N GLY A 73 11.47 2.94 -5.47
CA GLY A 73 11.57 2.55 -6.88
C GLY A 73 12.83 3.12 -7.57
N ALA A 74 13.27 4.32 -7.20
CA ALA A 74 14.49 4.92 -7.74
C ALA A 74 15.75 4.14 -7.33
N ILE A 75 15.82 3.61 -6.10
CA ILE A 75 16.96 2.81 -5.61
C ILE A 75 16.83 1.34 -6.06
N GLY A 76 15.62 0.80 -6.03
CA GLY A 76 15.33 -0.59 -6.33
C GLY A 76 16.07 -1.56 -5.39
N ASN A 77 16.52 -2.69 -5.93
CA ASN A 77 17.22 -3.75 -5.21
C ASN A 77 18.75 -3.65 -5.27
N ARG A 78 19.28 -2.45 -5.56
CA ARG A 78 20.73 -2.21 -5.57
C ARG A 78 21.30 -2.19 -4.16
N TRP A 79 20.51 -1.81 -3.17
CA TRP A 79 20.94 -1.70 -1.79
C TRP A 79 20.02 -2.51 -0.87
N ARG A 80 20.57 -3.06 0.20
CA ARG A 80 19.86 -3.80 1.24
C ARG A 80 20.40 -3.42 2.62
N VAL A 81 19.57 -3.58 3.64
CA VAL A 81 20.00 -3.43 5.04
C VAL A 81 20.18 -4.80 5.67
N GLN A 82 21.31 -5.02 6.34
CA GLN A 82 21.49 -6.14 7.26
C GLN A 82 21.24 -5.63 8.68
N PRO A 83 20.01 -5.76 9.22
CA PRO A 83 19.64 -5.10 10.46
C PRO A 83 20.27 -5.75 11.70
N LYS A 84 20.53 -7.05 11.67
CA LYS A 84 21.18 -7.76 12.78
C LYS A 84 22.69 -7.87 12.55
N ARG A 85 23.48 -7.73 13.61
CA ARG A 85 24.96 -7.78 13.53
C ARG A 85 25.55 -9.08 13.00
N ARG A 86 24.89 -10.22 13.28
CA ARG A 86 25.46 -11.58 13.09
C ARG A 86 24.61 -12.51 12.22
N ASP A 87 23.38 -12.11 11.92
CA ASP A 87 22.43 -12.87 11.12
C ASP A 87 22.58 -12.46 9.65
N ASP A 88 22.39 -13.36 8.70
CA ASP A 88 22.49 -13.07 7.26
C ASP A 88 21.19 -12.54 6.66
N PHE A 89 20.15 -12.34 7.48
CA PHE A 89 18.89 -11.72 7.07
C PHE A 89 19.12 -10.33 6.48
N LEU A 90 18.58 -10.11 5.27
CA LEU A 90 18.65 -8.85 4.53
C LEU A 90 17.25 -8.30 4.29
N VAL A 91 17.14 -6.98 4.36
CA VAL A 91 15.93 -6.23 4.04
C VAL A 91 16.17 -5.46 2.75
N VAL A 92 15.35 -5.71 1.73
CA VAL A 92 15.32 -4.90 0.51
C VAL A 92 14.63 -3.58 0.81
N LEU A 93 15.11 -2.48 0.23
CA LEU A 93 14.51 -1.15 0.37
C LEU A 93 13.27 -1.03 -0.53
N ASN A 94 12.42 -2.07 -0.56
CA ASN A 94 11.21 -2.14 -1.37
C ASN A 94 10.01 -1.71 -0.53
N LEU A 95 9.35 -0.63 -0.92
CA LEU A 95 8.27 -0.02 -0.15
C LEU A 95 6.96 -0.11 -0.93
N TRP A 96 5.90 -0.50 -0.22
CA TRP A 96 4.53 -0.39 -0.71
C TRP A 96 3.76 0.60 0.15
N GLY A 97 3.04 1.49 -0.51
CA GLY A 97 2.33 2.58 0.15
C GLY A 97 1.00 2.90 -0.50
N ALA A 98 0.11 3.47 0.31
CA ALA A 98 -1.21 3.86 -0.13
C ALA A 98 -1.67 5.13 0.58
N LEU A 99 -2.35 6.00 -0.17
CA LEU A 99 -3.06 7.15 0.40
C LEU A 99 -4.57 6.87 0.41
N VAL A 100 -5.15 6.86 1.60
CA VAL A 100 -6.60 6.78 1.82
C VAL A 100 -7.15 8.21 1.92
N ALA A 101 -7.97 8.63 0.96
CA ALA A 101 -8.69 9.90 1.02
C ALA A 101 -9.90 9.90 0.07
N HIS A 102 -10.90 10.72 0.36
CA HIS A 102 -12.11 10.83 -0.47
C HIS A 102 -11.81 11.28 -1.93
N SER A 103 -12.75 11.03 -2.84
CA SER A 103 -12.68 11.54 -4.21
C SER A 103 -12.74 13.06 -4.21
N GLY A 104 -12.03 13.71 -5.15
CA GLY A 104 -11.96 15.18 -5.21
C GLY A 104 -10.94 15.84 -4.28
N MET A 105 -10.33 15.10 -3.36
CA MET A 105 -9.35 15.63 -2.38
C MET A 105 -7.93 15.82 -2.96
N MET A 106 -7.80 16.07 -4.27
CA MET A 106 -6.52 16.33 -4.96
C MET A 106 -5.40 15.28 -4.74
N LYS A 107 -5.73 14.02 -4.42
CA LYS A 107 -4.76 12.92 -4.27
C LYS A 107 -3.79 12.81 -5.45
N SER A 108 -4.30 12.99 -6.67
CA SER A 108 -3.50 12.94 -7.90
C SER A 108 -2.44 14.04 -7.98
N TYR A 109 -2.62 15.18 -7.31
CA TYR A 109 -1.60 16.24 -7.27
C TYR A 109 -0.35 15.76 -6.53
N ALA A 110 -0.53 15.21 -5.33
CA ALA A 110 0.57 14.65 -4.53
C ALA A 110 1.28 13.48 -5.25
N THR A 111 0.49 12.57 -5.83
CA THR A 111 1.01 11.44 -6.61
C THR A 111 1.86 11.91 -7.81
N LYS A 112 1.34 12.84 -8.62
CA LYS A 112 2.04 13.33 -9.82
C LYS A 112 3.34 14.03 -9.47
N LEU A 113 3.35 14.84 -8.40
CA LEU A 113 4.55 15.54 -7.97
C LEU A 113 5.67 14.55 -7.60
N ALA A 114 5.36 13.54 -6.79
CA ALA A 114 6.36 12.55 -6.36
C ALA A 114 6.87 11.68 -7.53
N ILE A 115 5.97 11.24 -8.41
CA ILE A 115 6.31 10.36 -9.55
C ILE A 115 7.12 11.10 -10.62
N GLY A 116 6.87 12.41 -10.81
CA GLY A 116 7.53 13.21 -11.84
C GLY A 116 9.07 13.19 -11.78
N PHE A 117 9.65 13.07 -10.57
CA PHE A 117 11.11 12.95 -10.41
C PHE A 117 11.67 11.67 -11.04
N LEU A 118 10.93 10.55 -10.94
CA LEU A 118 11.31 9.27 -11.52
C LEU A 118 10.96 9.20 -13.02
N GLU A 119 9.86 9.82 -13.44
CA GLU A 119 9.49 9.96 -14.87
C GLU A 119 10.56 10.73 -15.64
N ALA A 120 11.12 11.80 -15.06
CA ALA A 120 12.20 12.56 -15.69
C ALA A 120 13.44 11.68 -15.98
N ILE A 121 13.79 10.78 -15.05
CA ILE A 121 14.89 9.82 -15.25
C ILE A 121 14.51 8.78 -16.30
N GLU A 122 13.30 8.21 -16.24
CA GLU A 122 12.85 7.24 -17.24
C GLU A 122 12.84 7.84 -18.66
N GLN A 123 12.40 9.08 -18.80
CA GLN A 123 12.38 9.79 -20.07
C GLN A 123 13.79 9.97 -20.65
N GLU A 124 14.77 10.36 -19.84
CA GLU A 124 16.18 10.47 -20.25
C GLU A 124 16.72 9.11 -20.73
N LEU A 125 16.49 8.05 -19.95
CA LEU A 125 16.92 6.69 -20.30
C LEU A 125 16.25 6.19 -21.57
N HIS A 126 14.95 6.45 -21.74
CA HIS A 126 14.20 6.04 -22.93
C HIS A 126 14.69 6.77 -24.18
N GLN A 127 15.04 8.05 -24.09
CA GLN A 127 15.65 8.79 -25.20
C GLN A 127 17.00 8.19 -25.61
N ALA A 128 17.85 7.84 -24.63
CA ALA A 128 19.13 7.19 -24.90
C ALA A 128 18.93 5.79 -25.53
N TYR A 129 17.95 5.04 -25.03
CA TYR A 129 17.55 3.74 -25.57
C TYR A 129 17.10 3.84 -27.03
N GLU A 130 16.18 4.76 -27.37
CA GLU A 130 15.69 4.93 -28.74
C GLU A 130 16.81 5.36 -29.69
N ALA A 131 17.73 6.23 -29.24
CA ALA A 131 18.89 6.62 -30.03
C ALA A 131 19.82 5.43 -30.32
N GLU A 132 20.03 4.53 -29.35
CA GLU A 132 20.88 3.34 -29.53
C GLU A 132 20.18 2.27 -30.37
N ARG A 133 18.89 2.03 -30.13
CA ARG A 133 18.03 1.17 -30.93
C ARG A 133 18.04 1.59 -32.40
N PHE A 134 17.97 2.89 -32.69
CA PHE A 134 18.05 3.41 -34.06
C PHE A 134 19.39 3.09 -34.75
N LYS A 135 20.51 3.17 -34.03
CA LYS A 135 21.84 2.81 -34.58
C LYS A 135 21.95 1.32 -34.91
N GLN A 136 21.33 0.46 -34.10
CA GLN A 136 21.40 -1.00 -34.25
C GLN A 136 20.34 -1.55 -35.23
N ALA A 137 19.30 -0.78 -35.55
CA ALA A 137 18.15 -1.21 -36.33
C ALA A 137 18.52 -1.90 -37.66
N GLY A 138 19.41 -1.29 -38.46
CA GLY A 138 19.83 -1.87 -39.74
C GLY A 138 20.57 -3.20 -39.58
N ARG A 139 21.41 -3.32 -38.53
CA ARG A 139 22.13 -4.56 -38.24
C ARG A 139 21.18 -5.66 -37.76
N VAL A 140 20.19 -5.32 -36.94
CA VAL A 140 19.14 -6.27 -36.51
C VAL A 140 18.34 -6.74 -37.73
N GLU A 141 17.92 -5.82 -38.61
CA GLU A 141 17.20 -6.16 -39.85
C GLU A 141 18.00 -7.12 -40.75
N ASP A 142 19.30 -6.84 -40.95
CA ASP A 142 20.20 -7.72 -41.73
C ASP A 142 20.29 -9.13 -41.11
N LEU A 143 20.37 -9.22 -39.78
CA LEU A 143 20.43 -10.49 -39.06
C LEU A 143 19.09 -11.25 -39.13
N GLU A 144 17.95 -10.57 -39.01
CA GLU A 144 16.61 -11.17 -39.14
C GLU A 144 16.36 -11.72 -40.56
N LEU A 145 16.79 -10.97 -41.59
CA LEU A 145 16.75 -11.43 -42.98
C LEU A 145 17.64 -12.68 -43.18
N THR A 146 18.81 -12.69 -42.55
CA THR A 146 19.72 -13.84 -42.57
C THR A 146 19.10 -15.06 -41.88
N GLU A 147 18.47 -14.88 -40.71
CA GLU A 147 17.75 -15.95 -40.00
C GLU A 147 16.64 -16.54 -40.89
N ALA A 148 15.80 -15.69 -41.48
CA ALA A 148 14.72 -16.10 -42.36
C ALA A 148 15.21 -16.91 -43.57
N SER A 149 16.30 -16.46 -44.20
CA SER A 149 16.96 -17.16 -45.30
C SER A 149 17.46 -18.56 -44.89
N ILE A 150 18.10 -18.68 -43.72
CA ILE A 150 18.56 -19.96 -43.18
C ILE A 150 17.37 -20.88 -42.89
N LEU A 151 16.27 -20.37 -42.34
CA LEU A 151 15.06 -21.16 -42.07
C LEU A 151 14.43 -21.71 -43.35
N GLU A 152 14.38 -20.94 -44.44
CA GLU A 152 13.91 -21.42 -45.75
C GLU A 152 14.83 -22.50 -46.35
N ARG A 153 16.15 -22.28 -46.30
CA ARG A 153 17.14 -23.31 -46.70
C ARG A 153 16.96 -24.59 -45.89
N ARG A 154 16.73 -24.47 -44.59
CA ARG A 154 16.52 -25.62 -43.67
C ARG A 154 15.24 -26.38 -43.99
N LYS A 155 14.13 -25.68 -44.30
CA LYS A 155 12.88 -26.32 -44.76
C LYS A 155 13.11 -27.12 -46.04
N LYS A 156 13.86 -26.59 -47.00
CA LYS A 156 14.21 -27.28 -48.26
C LYS A 156 15.10 -28.50 -48.02
N ALA A 157 16.19 -28.35 -47.26
CA ALA A 157 17.09 -29.46 -46.92
C ALA A 157 16.39 -30.60 -46.15
N ALA A 158 15.39 -30.26 -45.33
CA ALA A 158 14.56 -31.25 -44.64
C ALA A 158 13.66 -32.03 -45.60
N LYS A 159 13.03 -31.36 -46.58
CA LYS A 159 12.25 -32.04 -47.64
C LYS A 159 13.13 -32.96 -48.47
N ASP A 160 14.36 -32.53 -48.78
CA ASP A 160 15.33 -33.29 -49.58
C ASP A 160 16.12 -34.34 -48.77
N ARG A 161 15.85 -34.49 -47.46
CA ARG A 161 16.51 -35.44 -46.53
C ARG A 161 18.05 -35.31 -46.46
N LYS A 162 18.59 -34.10 -46.61
CA LYS A 162 20.04 -33.84 -46.61
C LYS A 162 20.60 -33.63 -45.21
N VAL A 163 20.93 -34.72 -44.52
CA VAL A 163 21.35 -34.72 -43.10
C VAL A 163 22.58 -33.83 -42.84
N GLY A 164 23.61 -33.87 -43.70
CA GLY A 164 24.82 -33.03 -43.53
C GLY A 164 24.55 -31.54 -43.71
N GLU A 165 23.68 -31.17 -44.66
CA GLU A 165 23.28 -29.77 -44.88
C GLU A 165 22.45 -29.24 -43.69
N LEU A 166 21.58 -30.07 -43.11
CA LEU A 166 20.80 -29.74 -41.91
C LEU A 166 21.67 -29.46 -40.68
N ALA A 167 22.78 -30.19 -40.51
CA ALA A 167 23.72 -29.95 -39.41
C ALA A 167 24.42 -28.59 -39.54
N ASN A 168 24.90 -28.26 -40.75
CA ASN A 168 25.55 -26.96 -41.02
C ASN A 168 24.58 -25.79 -40.84
N LEU A 169 23.36 -25.90 -41.38
CA LEU A 169 22.32 -24.89 -41.24
C LEU A 169 21.89 -24.68 -39.78
N ARG A 170 21.97 -25.71 -38.93
CA ARG A 170 21.72 -25.56 -37.50
C ARG A 170 22.79 -24.71 -36.83
N THR A 171 24.06 -24.92 -37.18
CA THR A 171 25.17 -24.11 -36.67
C THR A 171 25.05 -22.66 -37.14
N GLU A 172 24.82 -22.43 -38.44
CA GLU A 172 24.59 -21.09 -39.00
C GLU A 172 23.41 -20.40 -38.27
N LEU A 173 22.29 -21.10 -38.08
CA LEU A 173 21.12 -20.57 -37.37
C LEU A 173 21.44 -20.18 -35.93
N ASN A 174 22.20 -21.00 -35.21
CA ASN A 174 22.60 -20.70 -33.83
C ASN A 174 23.49 -19.45 -33.77
N THR A 175 24.47 -19.32 -34.68
CA THR A 175 25.35 -18.14 -34.74
C THR A 175 24.57 -16.86 -35.00
N VAL A 176 23.61 -16.87 -35.93
CA VAL A 176 22.78 -15.69 -36.21
C VAL A 176 21.87 -15.36 -35.02
N ARG A 177 21.32 -16.37 -34.34
CA ARG A 177 20.51 -16.15 -33.13
C ARG A 177 21.31 -15.61 -31.96
N GLU A 178 22.54 -16.07 -31.78
CA GLU A 178 23.47 -15.52 -30.78
C GLU A 178 23.79 -14.05 -31.10
N ALA A 179 24.01 -13.72 -32.37
CA ALA A 179 24.20 -12.34 -32.80
C ALA A 179 22.95 -11.48 -32.56
N LEU A 180 21.76 -11.95 -32.95
CA LEU A 180 20.49 -11.24 -32.67
C LEU A 180 20.27 -11.03 -31.18
N GLN A 181 20.57 -12.03 -30.36
CA GLN A 181 20.45 -11.94 -28.91
C GLN A 181 21.46 -10.95 -28.32
N ALA A 182 22.66 -10.84 -28.89
CA ALA A 182 23.67 -9.87 -28.47
C ALA A 182 23.30 -8.42 -28.86
N GLU A 183 22.56 -8.24 -29.96
CA GLU A 183 21.98 -6.94 -30.35
C GLU A 183 20.69 -6.60 -29.59
N ARG A 184 20.18 -7.50 -28.74
CA ARG A 184 18.96 -7.24 -27.97
C ARG A 184 19.22 -6.16 -26.94
N LEU A 185 18.60 -5.00 -27.14
CA LEU A 185 18.63 -3.88 -26.21
C LEU A 185 17.40 -3.93 -25.27
N PRO A 186 17.57 -4.12 -23.96
CA PRO A 186 16.46 -4.04 -23.01
C PRO A 186 15.92 -2.61 -22.90
N GLU A 187 14.59 -2.44 -22.95
CA GLU A 187 13.96 -1.14 -22.76
C GLU A 187 14.05 -0.74 -21.27
N PRO A 188 14.62 0.43 -20.94
CA PRO A 188 14.68 0.90 -19.58
C PRO A 188 13.27 1.26 -19.10
N ARG A 189 12.86 0.65 -17.99
CA ARG A 189 11.55 0.85 -17.36
C ARG A 189 11.75 1.05 -15.87
N LEU A 190 11.29 2.17 -15.36
CA LEU A 190 11.25 2.51 -13.95
C LEU A 190 9.82 2.54 -13.43
N ILE A 191 8.83 2.82 -14.30
CA ILE A 191 7.43 2.98 -13.91
C ILE A 191 6.51 2.10 -14.77
N VAL A 192 5.51 1.52 -14.12
CA VAL A 192 4.40 0.81 -14.76
C VAL A 192 3.08 1.19 -14.09
N ASN A 193 2.03 1.40 -14.88
CA ASN A 193 0.70 1.73 -14.35
C ASN A 193 -0.23 0.52 -14.36
N ASP A 194 -0.21 -0.26 -15.44
CA ASP A 194 -0.98 -1.49 -15.59
C ASP A 194 -0.24 -2.49 -16.46
N ALA A 195 -0.16 -3.73 -15.99
CA ALA A 195 0.45 -4.84 -16.71
C ALA A 195 -0.06 -6.17 -16.16
N THR A 196 -0.10 -7.20 -17.01
CA THR A 196 -0.29 -8.58 -16.53
C THR A 196 1.00 -9.09 -15.87
N VAL A 197 0.91 -10.14 -15.06
CA VAL A 197 2.09 -10.74 -14.41
C VAL A 197 3.12 -11.21 -15.43
N GLU A 198 2.69 -11.75 -16.57
CA GLU A 198 3.58 -12.18 -17.65
C GLU A 198 4.40 -10.99 -18.17
N LYS A 199 3.74 -9.84 -18.38
CA LYS A 199 4.43 -8.66 -18.88
C LYS A 199 5.32 -8.02 -17.81
N LEU A 200 4.89 -8.04 -16.54
CA LEU A 200 5.73 -7.62 -15.42
C LEU A 200 6.99 -8.46 -15.32
N LEU A 201 6.90 -9.78 -15.52
CA LEU A 201 8.07 -10.67 -15.52
C LEU A 201 9.04 -10.34 -16.66
N GLU A 202 8.54 -10.05 -17.86
CA GLU A 202 9.40 -9.58 -18.96
C GLU A 202 10.09 -8.26 -18.63
N ILE A 203 9.35 -7.29 -18.06
CA ILE A 203 9.90 -5.99 -17.68
C ILE A 203 10.96 -6.15 -16.58
N LEU A 204 10.68 -6.94 -15.54
CA LEU A 204 11.58 -7.16 -14.42
C LEU A 204 12.82 -7.98 -14.80
N ARG A 205 12.72 -8.90 -15.77
CA ARG A 205 13.89 -9.56 -16.36
C ARG A 205 14.83 -8.54 -17.02
N ASP A 206 14.25 -7.52 -17.65
CA ASP A 206 14.99 -6.52 -18.40
C ASP A 206 15.45 -5.34 -17.51
N ASN A 207 14.88 -5.23 -16.31
CA ASN A 207 15.11 -4.18 -15.33
C ASN A 207 15.35 -4.80 -13.94
N GLU A 208 16.48 -5.50 -13.80
CA GLU A 208 16.85 -6.27 -12.59
C GLU A 208 16.91 -5.43 -11.30
N ARG A 209 17.05 -4.10 -11.43
CA ARG A 209 16.98 -3.18 -10.30
C ARG A 209 15.58 -3.17 -9.65
N GLY A 210 14.54 -3.55 -10.38
CA GLY A 210 13.15 -3.41 -9.97
C GLY A 210 12.50 -2.14 -10.52
N ILE A 211 11.17 -2.07 -10.39
CA ILE A 211 10.34 -0.99 -10.94
C ILE A 211 9.32 -0.51 -9.91
N LEU A 212 8.80 0.70 -10.12
CA LEU A 212 7.63 1.24 -9.43
C LEU A 212 6.37 0.90 -10.20
N MET A 213 5.38 0.34 -9.51
CA MET A 213 4.02 0.22 -9.99
C MET A 213 3.14 1.30 -9.35
N ASN A 214 2.60 2.19 -10.17
CA ASN A 214 1.67 3.22 -9.72
C ASN A 214 0.23 2.82 -10.07
N ARG A 215 -0.63 2.74 -9.06
CA ARG A 215 -2.04 2.37 -9.21
C ARG A 215 -2.96 3.49 -8.77
N ASP A 216 -3.59 4.12 -9.75
CA ASP A 216 -4.81 4.89 -9.50
C ASP A 216 -5.92 3.90 -9.12
N GLU A 217 -6.41 3.99 -7.88
CA GLU A 217 -7.43 3.12 -7.29
C GLU A 217 -7.01 1.65 -7.03
N LEU A 218 -6.40 1.43 -5.86
CA LEU A 218 -5.92 0.11 -5.43
C LEU A 218 -7.02 -0.96 -5.28
N VAL A 219 -8.26 -0.60 -4.96
CA VAL A 219 -9.31 -1.63 -4.83
C VAL A 219 -9.67 -2.24 -6.18
N GLY A 220 -9.66 -1.47 -7.26
CA GLY A 220 -9.83 -2.03 -8.61
C GLY A 220 -8.76 -3.08 -8.92
N PHE A 221 -7.52 -2.81 -8.49
CA PHE A 221 -6.43 -3.77 -8.56
C PHE A 221 -6.67 -5.01 -7.69
N PHE A 222 -7.01 -4.85 -6.40
CA PHE A 222 -7.28 -5.99 -5.49
C PHE A 222 -8.42 -6.88 -6.00
N ARG A 223 -9.55 -6.28 -6.39
CA ARG A 223 -10.69 -6.99 -6.98
C ARG A 223 -10.31 -7.75 -8.24
N THR A 224 -9.30 -7.29 -8.97
CA THR A 224 -8.80 -8.00 -10.15
C THR A 224 -7.98 -9.23 -9.77
N LEU A 225 -7.21 -9.17 -8.68
CA LEU A 225 -6.50 -10.34 -8.12
C LEU A 225 -7.46 -11.39 -7.54
N ASP A 226 -8.68 -10.98 -7.19
CA ASP A 226 -9.71 -11.86 -6.61
C ASP A 226 -10.59 -12.56 -7.66
N LYS A 227 -10.40 -12.27 -8.96
CA LYS A 227 -11.15 -12.91 -10.04
C LYS A 227 -10.71 -14.36 -10.26
N GLN A 228 -11.69 -15.25 -10.52
CA GLN A 228 -11.41 -16.62 -10.97
C GLN A 228 -10.51 -16.63 -12.21
N GLY A 229 -9.53 -17.54 -12.21
CA GLY A 229 -8.53 -17.69 -13.26
C GLY A 229 -7.27 -16.81 -13.10
N ARG A 230 -7.17 -16.03 -12.01
CA ARG A 230 -5.99 -15.22 -11.65
C ARG A 230 -5.34 -15.65 -10.33
N GLU A 231 -5.59 -16.88 -9.90
CA GLU A 231 -5.13 -17.40 -8.61
C GLU A 231 -3.59 -17.37 -8.47
N GLY A 232 -2.86 -17.44 -9.59
CA GLY A 232 -1.40 -17.35 -9.64
C GLY A 232 -0.83 -15.93 -9.57
N ASP A 233 -1.63 -14.88 -9.78
CA ASP A 233 -1.14 -13.51 -9.83
C ASP A 233 -0.79 -12.99 -8.43
N ARG A 234 -1.63 -13.31 -7.44
CA ARG A 234 -1.48 -12.87 -6.05
C ARG A 234 -0.17 -13.34 -5.42
N PRO A 235 0.22 -14.64 -5.48
CA PRO A 235 1.54 -15.09 -5.04
C PRO A 235 2.72 -14.33 -5.67
N PHE A 236 2.65 -13.98 -6.96
CA PHE A 236 3.68 -13.18 -7.62
C PHE A 236 3.86 -11.82 -6.94
N TYR A 237 2.77 -11.11 -6.67
CA TYR A 237 2.82 -9.81 -6.00
C TYR A 237 3.36 -9.90 -4.56
N LEU A 238 3.04 -10.99 -3.83
CA LEU A 238 3.58 -11.22 -2.49
C LEU A 238 5.09 -11.49 -2.51
N GLU A 239 5.59 -12.22 -3.51
CA GLU A 239 7.02 -12.45 -3.73
C GLU A 239 7.73 -11.14 -4.13
N ALA A 240 7.11 -10.39 -5.04
CA ALA A 240 7.65 -9.14 -5.56
C ALA A 240 7.74 -8.04 -4.49
N TRP A 241 6.90 -8.10 -3.45
CA TRP A 241 7.00 -7.26 -2.26
C TRP A 241 8.25 -7.57 -1.45
N THR A 242 8.53 -8.85 -1.16
CA THR A 242 9.75 -9.25 -0.44
C THR A 242 10.99 -8.85 -1.24
N GLY A 243 10.91 -9.06 -2.56
CA GLY A 243 11.81 -8.43 -3.51
C GLY A 243 13.20 -9.02 -3.56
N ASP A 244 13.49 -10.13 -2.90
CA ASP A 244 14.84 -10.70 -2.75
C ASP A 244 15.06 -12.01 -3.52
N HIS A 245 14.02 -12.53 -4.18
CA HIS A 245 14.03 -13.79 -4.93
C HIS A 245 13.60 -13.56 -6.39
N GLY A 246 13.97 -14.51 -7.25
CA GLY A 246 13.49 -14.57 -8.63
C GLY A 246 12.13 -15.25 -8.74
N PHE A 247 11.49 -15.06 -9.89
CA PHE A 247 10.21 -15.66 -10.19
C PHE A 247 10.23 -16.31 -11.56
N LYS A 248 9.70 -17.54 -11.63
CA LYS A 248 9.64 -18.34 -12.85
C LYS A 248 8.20 -18.71 -13.15
N GLN A 249 7.77 -18.48 -14.39
CA GLN A 249 6.45 -18.85 -14.87
C GLN A 249 6.59 -19.77 -16.09
N ASP A 250 5.99 -20.95 -16.02
CA ASP A 250 5.99 -21.97 -17.06
C ASP A 250 4.60 -22.07 -17.71
N ARG A 251 4.54 -21.99 -19.05
CA ARG A 251 3.30 -22.14 -19.83
C ARG A 251 3.52 -23.09 -21.00
N ILE A 252 2.66 -24.11 -21.12
CA ILE A 252 2.76 -25.21 -22.12
C ILE A 252 3.03 -24.69 -23.55
N GLY A 253 2.38 -23.60 -23.97
CA GLY A 253 2.53 -23.04 -25.33
C GLY A 253 3.50 -21.86 -25.47
N ARG A 254 3.91 -21.21 -24.38
CA ARG A 254 4.77 -20.01 -24.41
C ARG A 254 6.17 -20.24 -23.85
N GLY A 255 6.45 -21.45 -23.37
CA GLY A 255 7.71 -21.78 -22.72
C GLY A 255 7.80 -21.20 -21.32
N THR A 256 9.01 -20.78 -20.95
CA THR A 256 9.37 -20.33 -19.61
C THR A 256 9.77 -18.86 -19.66
N ILE A 257 9.20 -18.04 -18.79
CA ILE A 257 9.69 -16.68 -18.51
C ILE A 257 10.27 -16.70 -17.09
N THR A 258 11.50 -16.21 -16.96
CA THR A 258 12.21 -16.10 -15.68
C THR A 258 12.70 -14.68 -15.50
N ALA A 259 12.51 -14.13 -14.31
CA ALA A 259 13.22 -12.96 -13.82
C ALA A 259 14.03 -13.39 -12.58
N ASP A 260 15.33 -13.09 -12.56
CA ASP A 260 16.23 -13.56 -11.51
C ASP A 260 15.97 -12.89 -10.16
N ILE A 261 15.41 -11.68 -10.20
CA ILE A 261 14.93 -10.91 -9.06
C ILE A 261 13.63 -10.22 -9.46
N VAL A 262 12.59 -10.32 -8.65
CA VAL A 262 11.36 -9.56 -8.83
C VAL A 262 11.21 -8.52 -7.73
N THR A 263 11.67 -7.30 -7.96
CA THR A 263 11.47 -6.20 -7.01
C THR A 263 10.46 -5.21 -7.57
N LEU A 264 9.32 -5.11 -6.92
CA LEU A 264 8.24 -4.22 -7.34
C LEU A 264 7.87 -3.32 -6.18
N SER A 265 8.21 -2.03 -6.27
CA SER A 265 7.66 -1.02 -5.36
C SER A 265 6.25 -0.68 -5.84
N LEU A 266 5.31 -0.43 -4.93
CA LEU A 266 3.91 -0.26 -5.32
C LEU A 266 3.29 0.89 -4.54
N TYR A 267 2.90 1.93 -5.27
CA TYR A 267 2.13 3.04 -4.72
C TYR A 267 0.73 3.04 -5.30
N GLY A 268 -0.25 3.44 -4.52
CA GLY A 268 -1.55 3.77 -5.07
C GLY A 268 -2.43 4.58 -4.14
N THR A 269 -3.63 4.87 -4.62
CA THR A 269 -4.62 5.63 -3.85
C THR A 269 -5.86 4.79 -3.62
N ILE A 270 -6.59 5.08 -2.54
CA ILE A 270 -7.79 4.34 -2.18
C ILE A 270 -8.82 5.25 -1.52
N GLN A 271 -10.09 4.93 -1.68
CA GLN A 271 -11.20 5.69 -1.08
C GLN A 271 -11.64 5.03 0.22
N PRO A 272 -11.95 5.79 1.30
CA PRO A 272 -12.37 5.23 2.59
C PRO A 272 -13.52 4.22 2.51
N GLY A 273 -14.58 4.53 1.76
CA GLY A 273 -15.75 3.64 1.64
C GLY A 273 -15.41 2.29 1.00
N VAL A 274 -14.72 2.34 -0.14
CA VAL A 274 -14.31 1.13 -0.88
C VAL A 274 -13.26 0.32 -0.10
N PHE A 275 -12.40 1.00 0.66
CA PHE A 275 -11.46 0.36 1.56
C PHE A 275 -12.15 -0.43 2.66
N ARG A 276 -13.14 0.17 3.32
CA ARG A 276 -13.94 -0.50 4.37
C ARG A 276 -14.65 -1.74 3.83
N GLU A 277 -15.27 -1.65 2.64
CA GLU A 277 -15.88 -2.81 2.00
C GLU A 277 -14.89 -3.97 1.78
N TYR A 278 -13.68 -3.65 1.35
CA TYR A 278 -12.62 -4.65 1.17
C TYR A 278 -12.20 -5.29 2.50
N GLN A 279 -12.10 -4.50 3.56
CA GLN A 279 -11.75 -4.99 4.90
C GLN A 279 -12.84 -5.90 5.49
N GLU A 280 -14.11 -5.51 5.41
CA GLU A 280 -15.25 -6.31 5.89
C GLU A 280 -15.34 -7.67 5.19
N GLY A 281 -15.04 -7.72 3.88
CA GLY A 281 -15.01 -8.97 3.12
C GLY A 281 -13.82 -9.87 3.46
N ALA A 282 -12.76 -9.33 4.05
CA ALA A 282 -11.54 -10.06 4.38
C ALA A 282 -11.54 -10.65 5.82
N THR A 283 -12.45 -10.22 6.69
CA THR A 283 -12.55 -10.68 8.09
C THR A 283 -13.21 -12.06 8.27
N ASP A 284 -14.00 -12.54 7.30
CA ASP A 284 -14.70 -13.82 7.35
C ASP A 284 -13.91 -14.95 6.65
N ASP A 285 -12.73 -15.33 7.16
CA ASP A 285 -11.85 -16.38 6.57
C ASP A 285 -11.70 -16.31 5.03
N GLY A 286 -11.89 -15.10 4.48
CA GLY A 286 -12.26 -14.87 3.09
C GLY A 286 -11.09 -14.49 2.20
N ILE A 287 -11.41 -14.22 0.93
CA ILE A 287 -10.48 -13.72 -0.08
C ILE A 287 -9.93 -12.36 0.39
N GLY A 288 -8.71 -12.34 0.96
CA GLY A 288 -8.10 -11.15 1.57
C GLY A 288 -7.32 -11.41 2.87
N ALA A 289 -7.47 -12.60 3.47
CA ALA A 289 -6.73 -13.01 4.67
C ALA A 289 -5.25 -13.38 4.42
N ASP A 290 -4.76 -13.24 3.19
CA ASP A 290 -3.42 -13.66 2.74
C ASP A 290 -2.29 -12.64 3.05
N GLY A 291 -2.66 -11.49 3.60
CA GLY A 291 -1.70 -10.47 4.01
C GLY A 291 -1.28 -9.50 2.90
N LEU A 292 -1.99 -9.41 1.77
CA LEU A 292 -1.67 -8.45 0.71
C LEU A 292 -1.82 -7.00 1.19
N LEU A 293 -2.94 -6.65 1.82
CA LEU A 293 -3.15 -5.29 2.33
C LEU A 293 -2.12 -4.93 3.40
N GLN A 294 -1.76 -5.90 4.26
CA GLN A 294 -0.78 -5.73 5.33
C GLN A 294 0.63 -5.40 4.82
N ARG A 295 0.92 -5.66 3.54
CA ARG A 295 2.19 -5.29 2.88
C ARG A 295 2.27 -3.82 2.49
N PHE A 296 1.15 -3.10 2.44
CA PHE A 296 1.11 -1.64 2.30
C PHE A 296 1.54 -0.99 3.61
N GLN A 297 2.82 -1.15 3.95
CA GLN A 297 3.42 -0.71 5.20
C GLN A 297 3.48 0.82 5.35
N ILE A 298 3.37 1.56 4.24
CA ILE A 298 3.24 3.03 4.22
C ILE A 298 1.81 3.40 3.83
N LEU A 299 0.84 2.99 4.65
CA LEU A 299 -0.57 3.34 4.46
C LEU A 299 -0.91 4.56 5.29
N VAL A 300 -1.23 5.66 4.61
CA VAL A 300 -1.55 6.95 5.23
C VAL A 300 -3.04 7.22 5.04
N TRP A 301 -3.73 7.45 6.15
CA TRP A 301 -5.14 7.83 6.22
C TRP A 301 -5.28 9.05 7.14
N PRO A 302 -5.02 10.27 6.61
CA PRO A 302 -5.08 11.49 7.40
C PRO A 302 -6.51 11.78 7.87
N ASP A 303 -6.63 12.59 8.91
CA ASP A 303 -7.93 13.17 9.29
C ASP A 303 -8.33 14.24 8.26
N GLU A 304 -9.60 14.25 7.86
CA GLU A 304 -10.09 15.17 6.83
C GLU A 304 -10.54 16.53 7.39
N ASN A 305 -10.04 16.88 8.58
CA ASN A 305 -10.26 18.18 9.22
C ASN A 305 -9.34 19.23 8.61
N LEU A 306 -9.50 19.48 7.31
CA LEU A 306 -8.72 20.49 6.61
C LEU A 306 -9.04 21.89 7.17
N PRO A 307 -8.04 22.77 7.30
CA PRO A 307 -8.30 24.17 7.59
C PRO A 307 -9.14 24.80 6.46
N PRO A 308 -9.78 25.96 6.71
CA PRO A 308 -10.44 26.71 5.64
C PRO A 308 -9.48 26.94 4.48
N PHE A 309 -9.97 26.68 3.26
CA PHE A 309 -9.16 26.85 2.05
C PHE A 309 -8.57 28.25 1.98
N GLN A 310 -7.25 28.33 1.76
CA GLN A 310 -6.54 29.56 1.49
C GLN A 310 -5.92 29.49 0.10
N LEU A 311 -6.20 30.49 -0.74
CA LEU A 311 -5.57 30.59 -2.06
C LEU A 311 -4.13 31.09 -1.87
N ILE A 312 -3.17 30.17 -1.98
CA ILE A 312 -1.74 30.47 -1.96
C ILE A 312 -1.20 30.33 -3.39
N ASP A 313 -1.35 31.42 -4.16
CA ASP A 313 -0.90 31.49 -5.56
C ASP A 313 0.51 32.10 -5.63
N ARG A 314 1.53 31.24 -5.52
CA ARG A 314 2.94 31.58 -5.68
C ARG A 314 3.68 30.47 -6.41
N GLU A 315 4.83 30.81 -6.99
CA GLU A 315 5.68 29.82 -7.66
C GLU A 315 6.14 28.71 -6.69
N PRO A 316 6.30 27.46 -7.18
CA PRO A 316 6.93 26.39 -6.42
C PRO A 316 8.37 26.73 -6.03
N ASN A 317 8.85 26.12 -4.95
CA ASN A 317 10.26 26.17 -4.60
C ASN A 317 11.12 25.35 -5.59
N HIS A 318 11.41 25.94 -6.76
CA HIS A 318 12.18 25.29 -7.82
C HIS A 318 13.57 24.85 -7.36
N ALA A 319 14.23 25.63 -6.50
CA ALA A 319 15.54 25.26 -5.96
C ALA A 319 15.48 23.97 -5.12
N ALA A 320 14.42 23.75 -4.34
CA ALA A 320 14.22 22.50 -3.62
C ALA A 320 13.91 21.34 -4.56
N GLN A 321 13.08 21.56 -5.58
CA GLN A 321 12.78 20.55 -6.59
C GLN A 321 14.03 20.13 -7.38
N ASP A 322 14.87 21.08 -7.80
CA ASP A 322 16.12 20.80 -8.53
C ASP A 322 17.13 20.02 -7.66
N ARG A 323 17.24 20.38 -6.38
CA ARG A 323 18.04 19.61 -5.40
C ARG A 323 17.52 18.18 -5.28
N LEU A 324 16.20 17.99 -5.14
CA LEU A 324 15.61 16.67 -5.00
C LEU A 324 15.74 15.84 -6.30
N GLN A 325 15.56 16.44 -7.47
CA GLN A 325 15.80 15.78 -8.77
C GLN A 325 17.24 15.28 -8.88
N THR A 326 18.19 16.10 -8.43
CA THR A 326 19.62 15.72 -8.39
C THR A 326 19.84 14.52 -7.46
N ILE A 327 19.15 14.48 -6.31
CA ILE A 327 19.21 13.35 -5.37
C ILE A 327 18.61 12.09 -5.98
N TYR A 328 17.43 12.15 -6.62
CA TYR A 328 16.83 11.00 -7.32
C TYR A 328 17.79 10.44 -8.36
N ARG A 329 18.43 11.29 -9.17
CA ARG A 329 19.42 10.87 -10.16
C ARG A 329 20.63 10.20 -9.50
N ARG A 330 21.17 10.78 -8.43
CA ARG A 330 22.31 10.19 -7.71
C ARG A 330 21.98 8.87 -7.05
N LEU A 331 20.79 8.73 -6.48
CA LEU A 331 20.30 7.47 -5.91
C LEU A 331 20.14 6.41 -7.00
N TYR A 332 19.62 6.80 -8.16
CA TYR A 332 19.50 5.91 -9.31
C TYR A 332 20.87 5.39 -9.78
N ASP A 333 21.87 6.27 -9.85
CA ASP A 333 23.24 5.99 -10.26
C ASP A 333 24.13 5.39 -9.16
N LEU A 334 23.62 5.27 -7.93
CA LEU A 334 24.41 4.85 -6.78
C LEU A 334 24.76 3.36 -6.88
N ASP A 335 25.90 3.08 -7.49
CA ASP A 335 26.35 1.72 -7.76
C ASP A 335 27.08 1.09 -6.56
N PRO A 336 26.59 -0.02 -6.00
CA PRO A 336 27.30 -0.79 -4.97
C PRO A 336 28.74 -1.18 -5.35
N ALA A 337 29.05 -1.40 -6.63
CA ALA A 337 30.39 -1.78 -7.06
C ALA A 337 31.44 -0.71 -6.72
N ALA A 338 31.08 0.57 -6.80
CA ALA A 338 31.92 1.70 -6.40
C ALA A 338 32.29 1.67 -4.90
N TYR A 339 31.50 0.94 -4.11
CA TYR A 339 31.71 0.75 -2.67
C TYR A 339 32.31 -0.63 -2.33
N GLY A 340 32.74 -1.41 -3.32
CA GLY A 340 33.36 -2.73 -3.11
C GLY A 340 32.40 -3.92 -3.12
N PHE A 341 31.14 -3.73 -3.48
CA PHE A 341 30.19 -4.82 -3.68
C PHE A 341 30.18 -5.23 -5.16
N ALA A 342 31.35 -5.52 -5.70
CA ALA A 342 31.50 -5.99 -7.08
C ALA A 342 31.32 -7.52 -7.16
N PRO A 343 30.87 -8.06 -8.31
CA PRO A 343 30.92 -9.48 -8.57
C PRO A 343 32.35 -10.01 -8.49
N PRO A 344 32.57 -11.29 -8.13
CA PRO A 344 33.90 -11.90 -8.17
C PRO A 344 34.53 -11.81 -9.56
N GLU A 345 35.82 -11.48 -9.65
CA GLU A 345 36.57 -11.46 -10.91
C GLU A 345 36.50 -12.84 -11.61
N GLY A 346 36.14 -12.85 -12.91
CA GLY A 346 36.02 -14.07 -13.71
C GLY A 346 34.59 -14.60 -13.90
N SER A 347 33.57 -13.91 -13.39
CA SER A 347 32.17 -14.18 -13.73
C SER A 347 31.88 -13.71 -15.17
N VAL A 348 32.31 -14.49 -16.16
CA VAL A 348 32.05 -14.20 -17.58
C VAL A 348 30.54 -14.17 -17.82
N SER A 349 30.07 -13.07 -18.41
CA SER A 349 28.72 -12.91 -18.98
C SER A 349 28.56 -13.86 -20.17
N SER A 350 28.38 -15.15 -19.89
CA SER A 350 28.04 -16.14 -20.91
C SER A 350 27.04 -17.13 -20.32
N VAL A 351 25.78 -16.94 -20.69
CA VAL A 351 24.72 -17.96 -20.74
C VAL A 351 24.41 -18.70 -19.42
N SER A 352 23.29 -18.31 -18.81
CA SER A 352 22.47 -19.10 -17.87
C SER A 352 23.19 -19.77 -16.70
N THR A 353 23.42 -19.02 -15.61
CA THR A 353 23.10 -19.42 -14.22
C THR A 353 23.63 -18.36 -13.24
N ASN A 354 22.71 -17.69 -12.54
CA ASN A 354 22.91 -17.12 -11.21
C ASN A 354 24.06 -16.11 -10.97
N GLN A 355 24.26 -15.11 -11.84
CA GLN A 355 24.90 -13.87 -11.37
C GLN A 355 23.83 -13.05 -10.66
N ARG A 356 23.63 -13.32 -9.37
CA ARG A 356 22.83 -12.45 -8.49
C ARG A 356 23.37 -11.04 -8.64
N ALA A 357 22.51 -10.03 -8.81
CA ALA A 357 22.89 -8.67 -8.48
C ALA A 357 23.60 -8.70 -7.12
N HIS A 358 24.78 -8.08 -7.01
CA HIS A 358 25.53 -7.99 -5.75
C HIS A 358 25.08 -6.71 -5.05
N PRO A 359 24.01 -6.74 -4.23
CA PRO A 359 23.52 -5.53 -3.60
C PRO A 359 24.56 -4.99 -2.63
N GLY A 360 24.60 -3.67 -2.51
CA GLY A 360 25.31 -2.99 -1.44
C GLY A 360 24.63 -3.27 -0.11
N ILE A 361 25.42 -3.60 0.92
CA ILE A 361 24.88 -3.93 2.23
C ILE A 361 25.16 -2.79 3.20
N LEU A 362 24.09 -2.13 3.64
CA LEU A 362 24.09 -1.17 4.73
C LEU A 362 23.94 -1.90 6.07
N LYS A 363 24.61 -1.39 7.09
CA LYS A 363 24.52 -1.91 8.46
C LYS A 363 24.31 -0.75 9.41
N PHE A 364 23.64 -0.97 10.53
CA PHE A 364 23.63 0.04 11.58
C PHE A 364 25.03 0.29 12.14
N ASP A 365 25.29 1.53 12.55
CA ASP A 365 26.38 1.82 13.47
C ASP A 365 26.07 1.27 14.87
N GLU A 366 26.97 1.49 15.83
CA GLU A 366 26.82 0.90 17.15
C GLU A 366 25.63 1.46 17.95
N ALA A 367 25.31 2.75 17.78
CA ALA A 367 24.24 3.43 18.50
C ALA A 367 22.87 3.17 17.86
N ALA A 368 22.79 3.27 16.54
CA ALA A 368 21.62 2.91 15.74
C ALA A 368 21.25 1.44 15.93
N GLN A 369 22.23 0.54 16.07
CA GLN A 369 21.94 -0.86 16.36
C GLN A 369 21.24 -1.01 17.72
N ARG A 370 21.67 -0.31 18.77
CA ARG A 370 21.01 -0.39 20.09
C ARG A 370 19.56 0.03 20.00
N LEU A 371 19.28 1.12 19.27
CA LEU A 371 17.91 1.56 19.00
C LEU A 371 17.10 0.48 18.27
N TYR A 372 17.66 -0.13 17.21
CA TYR A 372 16.99 -1.20 16.48
C TYR A 372 16.73 -2.44 17.35
N ASP A 373 17.70 -2.85 18.16
CA ASP A 373 17.60 -4.03 19.03
C ASP A 373 16.51 -3.84 20.09
N ASP A 374 16.39 -2.65 20.69
CA ASP A 374 15.31 -2.34 21.63
C ASP A 374 13.95 -2.29 20.92
N TRP A 375 13.88 -1.63 19.76
CA TRP A 375 12.65 -1.48 18.98
C TRP A 375 12.10 -2.83 18.49
N ILE A 376 12.96 -3.72 17.97
CA ILE A 376 12.50 -5.03 17.46
C ILE A 376 11.99 -5.90 18.61
N VAL A 377 12.59 -5.82 19.80
CA VAL A 377 12.11 -6.53 20.98
C VAL A 377 10.72 -6.03 21.40
N ASP A 378 10.47 -4.72 21.39
CA ASP A 378 9.15 -4.16 21.66
C ASP A 378 8.10 -4.67 20.66
N LEU A 379 8.39 -4.56 19.35
CA LEU A 379 7.49 -5.05 18.30
C LEU A 379 7.17 -6.54 18.49
N GLU A 380 8.18 -7.36 18.73
CA GLU A 380 8.04 -8.80 18.93
C GLU A 380 7.21 -9.15 20.17
N ASN A 381 7.32 -8.37 21.25
CA ASN A 381 6.50 -8.53 22.44
C ASN A 381 5.04 -8.13 22.18
N ARG A 382 4.80 -7.02 21.48
CA ARG A 382 3.46 -6.58 21.08
C ARG A 382 2.75 -7.63 20.21
N LEU A 383 3.46 -8.24 19.27
CA LEU A 383 2.93 -9.29 18.39
C LEU A 383 2.60 -10.61 19.11
N ARG A 384 3.24 -10.90 20.24
CA ARG A 384 3.02 -12.11 21.04
C ARG A 384 2.12 -11.91 22.26
N ALA A 385 1.70 -10.68 22.54
CA ALA A 385 0.87 -10.37 23.70
C ALA A 385 -0.45 -11.17 23.68
N PRO A 386 -1.01 -11.60 24.83
CA PRO A 386 -2.27 -12.36 24.86
C PRO A 386 -3.46 -11.65 24.19
N SER A 387 -3.48 -10.32 24.22
CA SER A 387 -4.44 -9.46 23.50
C SER A 387 -4.35 -9.57 21.97
N ALA A 388 -3.36 -10.29 21.43
CA ALA A 388 -3.15 -10.46 20.00
C ALA A 388 -4.25 -11.26 19.30
N ARG A 389 -4.98 -12.09 20.05
CA ARG A 389 -5.98 -13.00 19.47
C ARG A 389 -7.17 -12.29 18.81
N THR A 390 -7.46 -11.05 19.21
CA THR A 390 -8.62 -10.27 18.74
C THR A 390 -8.26 -9.17 17.74
N ARG A 391 -6.98 -9.04 17.33
CA ARG A 391 -6.47 -7.99 16.43
C ARG A 391 -5.55 -8.55 15.33
N ARG A 392 -5.95 -9.66 14.72
CA ARG A 392 -5.12 -10.43 13.78
C ARG A 392 -4.73 -9.63 12.54
N ALA A 393 -5.63 -8.86 11.94
CA ALA A 393 -5.33 -8.11 10.71
C ALA A 393 -4.39 -6.94 10.98
N TYR A 394 -4.62 -6.20 12.07
CA TYR A 394 -3.71 -5.15 12.55
C TYR A 394 -2.32 -5.70 12.88
N LEU A 395 -2.24 -6.80 13.64
CA LEU A 395 -0.95 -7.37 14.02
C LEU A 395 -0.20 -7.94 12.81
N SER A 396 -0.91 -8.52 11.85
CA SER A 396 -0.34 -8.93 10.57
C SER A 396 0.24 -7.74 9.79
N HIS A 397 -0.38 -6.55 9.88
CA HIS A 397 0.16 -5.32 9.28
C HIS A 397 1.48 -4.89 9.95
N ILE A 398 1.46 -4.63 11.26
CA ILE A 398 2.67 -4.16 11.96
C ILE A 398 3.75 -5.24 12.00
N SER A 399 3.40 -6.52 11.77
CA SER A 399 4.39 -7.58 11.57
C SER A 399 5.35 -7.31 10.40
N LYS A 400 4.90 -6.56 9.39
CA LYS A 400 5.70 -6.11 8.25
C LYS A 400 6.62 -4.95 8.60
N TYR A 401 6.45 -4.34 9.77
CA TYR A 401 7.36 -3.27 10.18
C TYR A 401 8.77 -3.78 10.49
N ARG A 402 8.93 -5.09 10.68
CA ARG A 402 10.24 -5.78 10.70
C ARG A 402 11.12 -5.41 9.51
N SER A 403 10.54 -5.24 8.32
CA SER A 403 11.24 -4.76 7.14
C SER A 403 11.12 -3.23 6.97
N LEU A 404 10.00 -2.62 7.36
CA LEU A 404 9.79 -1.17 7.19
C LEU A 404 10.86 -0.34 7.91
N PHE A 405 11.13 -0.57 9.19
CA PHE A 405 12.07 0.28 9.93
C PHE A 405 13.49 0.22 9.32
N PRO A 406 14.11 -0.97 9.12
CA PRO A 406 15.40 -1.04 8.44
C PRO A 406 15.39 -0.42 7.04
N ALA A 407 14.32 -0.65 6.25
CA ALA A 407 14.22 -0.08 4.91
C ALA A 407 14.17 1.45 4.92
N LEU A 408 13.39 2.07 5.82
CA LEU A 408 13.33 3.53 5.96
C LEU A 408 14.65 4.11 6.46
N ALA A 409 15.29 3.46 7.46
CA ALA A 409 16.57 3.92 7.97
C ALA A 409 17.67 3.87 6.91
N GLY A 410 17.71 2.79 6.12
CA GLY A 410 18.60 2.66 4.97
C GLY A 410 18.29 3.70 3.89
N LEU A 411 17.02 3.91 3.55
CA LEU A 411 16.58 4.90 2.58
C LEU A 411 17.01 6.32 2.97
N PHE A 412 16.76 6.74 4.21
CA PHE A 412 17.11 8.06 4.71
C PHE A 412 18.62 8.30 4.74
N HIS A 413 19.36 7.25 5.08
CA HIS A 413 20.82 7.30 5.04
C HIS A 413 21.34 7.45 3.60
N LEU A 414 20.79 6.71 2.63
CA LEU A 414 21.16 6.84 1.22
C LEU A 414 20.82 8.23 0.66
N ILE A 415 19.69 8.83 1.06
CA ILE A 415 19.35 10.23 0.71
C ILE A 415 20.42 11.19 1.25
N THR A 416 20.90 10.97 2.47
CA THR A 416 21.97 11.77 3.09
C THR A 416 23.26 11.65 2.28
N ILE A 417 23.66 10.42 1.89
CA ILE A 417 24.83 10.19 1.02
C ILE A 417 24.67 10.91 -0.32
N ALA A 418 23.51 10.80 -0.96
CA ALA A 418 23.24 11.45 -2.25
C ALA A 418 23.25 12.98 -2.16
N SER A 419 22.94 13.54 -0.98
CA SER A 419 22.92 14.98 -0.73
C SER A 419 24.33 15.58 -0.62
N HIS A 420 25.34 14.80 -0.18
CA HIS A 420 26.71 15.29 0.03
C HIS A 420 27.65 14.91 -1.13
N GLU A 421 28.08 15.90 -1.92
CA GLU A 421 28.93 15.68 -3.11
C GLU A 421 30.34 15.16 -2.79
N ASN A 422 30.89 15.52 -1.64
CA ASN A 422 32.32 15.33 -1.31
C ASN A 422 32.63 13.96 -0.68
N ASP A 423 31.62 13.15 -0.40
CA ASP A 423 31.75 11.92 0.41
C ASP A 423 31.42 10.62 -0.37
N ARG A 424 31.32 10.72 -1.71
CA ARG A 424 30.76 9.71 -2.64
C ARG A 424 31.47 8.35 -2.70
N HIS A 425 32.59 8.16 -2.00
CA HIS A 425 33.36 6.92 -2.04
C HIS A 425 33.90 6.47 -0.67
N ASN A 426 33.42 7.07 0.42
CA ASN A 426 33.85 6.65 1.75
C ASN A 426 33.03 5.45 2.23
N ARG A 427 33.64 4.25 2.27
CA ARG A 427 33.02 3.03 2.81
C ARG A 427 32.56 3.15 4.27
N GLN A 428 33.10 4.10 5.05
CA GLN A 428 32.61 4.36 6.41
C GLN A 428 31.16 4.89 6.39
N ASN A 429 30.75 5.51 5.29
CA ASN A 429 29.39 6.02 5.07
C ASN A 429 28.38 4.90 4.76
N LEU A 430 28.73 3.62 4.87
CA LEU A 430 27.78 2.51 4.74
C LEU A 430 27.15 2.08 6.08
N ARG A 431 27.56 2.77 7.16
CA ARG A 431 26.96 2.62 8.48
C ARG A 431 25.81 3.61 8.62
N ILE A 432 24.60 3.08 8.78
CA ILE A 432 23.40 3.86 9.05
C ILE A 432 23.59 4.48 10.44
N PRO A 433 23.65 5.82 10.54
CA PRO A 433 23.90 6.52 11.78
C PRO A 433 22.64 6.58 12.64
N LEU A 434 22.81 6.92 13.92
CA LEU A 434 21.71 7.01 14.88
C LEU A 434 20.63 7.99 14.42
N GLU A 435 21.00 9.11 13.81
CA GLU A 435 20.07 10.15 13.35
C GLU A 435 19.08 9.61 12.33
N SER A 436 19.56 8.89 11.29
CA SER A 436 18.69 8.26 10.29
C SER A 436 17.78 7.20 10.91
N ALA A 437 18.28 6.45 11.90
CA ALA A 437 17.50 5.44 12.61
C ALA A 437 16.41 6.08 13.52
N ILE A 438 16.69 7.20 14.17
CA ILE A 438 15.70 7.94 14.97
C ILE A 438 14.59 8.47 14.06
N THR A 439 14.93 9.14 12.96
CA THR A 439 13.96 9.68 12.01
C THR A 439 13.08 8.56 11.44
N ALA A 440 13.67 7.42 11.07
CA ALA A 440 12.93 6.27 10.58
C ALA A 440 12.02 5.63 11.64
N SER A 441 12.49 5.45 12.87
CA SER A 441 11.66 4.93 13.97
C SER A 441 10.46 5.85 14.26
N ALA A 442 10.68 7.16 14.30
CA ALA A 442 9.61 8.12 14.54
C ALA A 442 8.53 8.07 13.45
N LEU A 443 8.93 7.93 12.18
CA LEU A 443 7.99 7.76 11.09
C LEU A 443 7.23 6.42 11.17
N VAL A 444 7.89 5.34 11.61
CA VAL A 444 7.24 4.04 11.81
C VAL A 444 6.19 4.10 12.92
N ASP A 445 6.49 4.78 14.03
CA ASP A 445 5.53 4.98 15.12
C ASP A 445 4.33 5.80 14.65
N TYR A 446 4.57 6.82 13.83
CA TYR A 446 3.50 7.59 13.19
C TYR A 446 2.65 6.74 12.23
N LEU A 447 3.26 5.88 11.41
CA LEU A 447 2.54 4.95 10.53
C LEU A 447 1.73 3.91 11.32
N ASP A 448 2.18 3.52 12.51
CA ASP A 448 1.42 2.65 13.42
C ASP A 448 0.10 3.32 13.86
N GLU A 449 0.07 4.65 14.06
CA GLU A 449 -1.18 5.36 14.36
C GLU A 449 -2.17 5.28 13.19
N HIS A 450 -1.69 5.43 11.95
CA HIS A 450 -2.53 5.19 10.77
C HIS A 450 -2.97 3.74 10.66
N ALA A 451 -2.11 2.77 10.96
CA ALA A 451 -2.50 1.36 10.97
C ALA A 451 -3.61 1.09 12.02
N ARG A 452 -3.53 1.70 13.21
CA ARG A 452 -4.61 1.60 14.22
C ARG A 452 -5.92 2.19 13.70
N LYS A 453 -5.86 3.34 13.02
CA LYS A 453 -7.05 3.93 12.37
C LYS A 453 -7.62 3.01 11.29
N VAL A 454 -6.77 2.48 10.43
CA VAL A 454 -7.11 1.55 9.35
C VAL A 454 -7.84 0.32 9.87
N TYR A 455 -7.32 -0.30 10.92
CA TYR A 455 -7.87 -1.54 11.47
C TYR A 455 -8.82 -1.29 12.65
N ASP A 456 -9.36 -0.07 12.83
CA ASP A 456 -10.23 0.24 13.96
C ASP A 456 -11.51 -0.61 14.00
N ILE A 457 -12.03 -1.04 12.86
CA ILE A 457 -13.19 -1.95 12.80
C ILE A 457 -12.92 -3.23 13.59
N GLU A 458 -11.71 -3.79 13.48
CA GLU A 458 -11.28 -4.96 14.25
C GLU A 458 -11.01 -4.61 15.72
N ILE A 459 -10.49 -3.41 15.99
CA ILE A 459 -10.12 -2.96 17.33
C ILE A 459 -11.34 -2.54 18.17
N SER A 460 -12.43 -2.11 17.52
CA SER A 460 -13.54 -1.35 18.11
C SER A 460 -14.91 -1.76 17.58
N SER A 461 -15.11 -3.04 17.26
CA SER A 461 -16.32 -3.62 16.64
C SER A 461 -17.65 -3.12 17.23
N ASP A 462 -17.72 -3.00 18.56
CA ASP A 462 -18.95 -2.66 19.28
C ASP A 462 -19.37 -1.21 19.03
N ARG A 463 -18.39 -0.30 18.85
CA ARG A 463 -18.64 1.11 18.52
C ARG A 463 -19.19 1.25 17.10
N HIS A 464 -18.64 0.50 16.16
CA HIS A 464 -19.10 0.49 14.77
C HIS A 464 -20.53 -0.06 14.65
N ALA A 465 -20.83 -1.16 15.34
CA ALA A 465 -22.19 -1.69 15.41
C ALA A 465 -23.18 -0.67 16.02
N ALA A 466 -22.79 0.03 17.08
CA ALA A 466 -23.60 1.08 17.68
C ALA A 466 -23.87 2.25 16.72
N ALA A 467 -22.84 2.75 16.03
CA ALA A 467 -23.00 3.84 15.07
C ALA A 467 -23.87 3.43 13.87
N ASN A 468 -23.64 2.24 13.32
CA ASN A 468 -24.43 1.70 12.21
C ASN A 468 -25.90 1.51 12.60
N LEU A 469 -26.15 0.94 13.79
CA LEU A 469 -27.50 0.81 14.32
C LEU A 469 -28.17 2.17 14.48
N LEU A 470 -27.46 3.16 15.04
CA LEU A 470 -27.98 4.50 15.24
C LEU A 470 -28.37 5.17 13.92
N ASN A 471 -27.58 5.04 12.85
CA ASN A 471 -27.93 5.55 11.51
C ASN A 471 -29.26 5.00 11.00
N HIS A 472 -29.47 3.69 11.15
CA HIS A 472 -30.72 3.08 10.71
C HIS A 472 -31.92 3.57 11.54
N LEU A 473 -31.73 3.77 12.84
CA LEU A 473 -32.75 4.31 13.72
C LEU A 473 -33.07 5.78 13.39
N THR A 474 -32.07 6.62 13.15
CA THR A 474 -32.25 8.04 12.80
C THR A 474 -32.82 8.23 11.40
N ALA A 475 -32.53 7.33 10.47
CA ALA A 475 -33.14 7.31 9.13
C ALA A 475 -34.60 6.82 9.14
N GLY A 476 -35.15 6.43 10.30
CA GLY A 476 -36.54 5.97 10.42
C GLY A 476 -36.78 4.55 9.89
N HIS A 477 -35.73 3.73 9.73
CA HIS A 477 -35.87 2.35 9.26
C HIS A 477 -36.47 1.40 10.33
N ALA A 478 -36.64 1.88 11.56
CA ALA A 478 -37.37 1.25 12.65
C ALA A 478 -38.11 2.30 13.49
N GLU A 479 -39.27 1.92 14.03
CA GLU A 479 -40.13 2.79 14.84
C GLU A 479 -39.84 2.63 16.34
N ASP A 480 -40.22 3.64 17.14
CA ASP A 480 -40.20 3.55 18.60
C ASP A 480 -41.07 2.37 19.09
N GLY A 481 -40.54 1.58 20.03
CA GLY A 481 -41.21 0.39 20.54
C GLY A 481 -40.98 -0.87 19.71
N ILE A 482 -40.11 -0.84 18.69
CA ILE A 482 -39.70 -2.05 17.96
C ILE A 482 -39.14 -3.10 18.92
N THR A 483 -39.53 -4.37 18.73
CA THR A 483 -38.98 -5.47 19.53
C THR A 483 -37.54 -5.77 19.08
N ILE A 484 -36.67 -6.16 20.01
CA ILE A 484 -35.29 -6.55 19.65
C ILE A 484 -35.28 -7.70 18.62
N ARG A 485 -36.25 -8.60 18.71
CA ARG A 485 -36.40 -9.71 17.77
C ARG A 485 -36.73 -9.23 16.35
N ASP A 486 -37.59 -8.23 16.22
CA ASP A 486 -37.95 -7.68 14.91
C ASP A 486 -36.86 -6.77 14.36
N LEU A 487 -36.13 -6.07 15.24
CA LEU A 487 -34.90 -5.37 14.87
C LEU A 487 -33.84 -6.35 14.32
N GLN A 488 -33.62 -7.49 14.99
CA GLN A 488 -32.72 -8.56 14.51
C GLN A 488 -33.16 -9.20 13.20
N ARG A 489 -34.45 -9.14 12.84
CA ARG A 489 -34.97 -9.66 11.57
C ARG A 489 -34.77 -8.71 10.40
N LYS A 490 -34.42 -7.45 10.65
CA LYS A 490 -34.12 -6.48 9.59
C LYS A 490 -32.90 -6.88 8.76
N ASN A 491 -32.00 -7.70 9.32
CA ASN A 491 -30.81 -8.24 8.64
C ASN A 491 -30.01 -7.13 7.94
N TRP A 492 -29.81 -6.00 8.60
CA TRP A 492 -28.99 -4.91 8.08
C TRP A 492 -27.53 -5.35 7.96
N LYS A 493 -26.86 -4.90 6.89
CA LYS A 493 -25.45 -5.23 6.65
C LYS A 493 -24.60 -4.76 7.84
N GLY A 494 -23.76 -5.65 8.37
CA GLY A 494 -22.88 -5.35 9.52
C GLY A 494 -23.57 -5.30 10.88
N LEU A 495 -24.79 -5.86 11.01
CA LEU A 495 -25.55 -5.94 12.25
C LEU A 495 -26.19 -7.33 12.41
N ASP A 496 -25.39 -8.33 12.81
CA ASP A 496 -25.88 -9.63 13.23
C ASP A 496 -26.58 -9.57 14.61
N ARG A 497 -27.10 -10.71 15.08
CA ARG A 497 -27.82 -10.76 16.37
C ARG A 497 -26.97 -10.35 17.56
N SER A 498 -25.69 -10.73 17.59
CA SER A 498 -24.75 -10.40 18.65
C SER A 498 -24.37 -8.92 18.59
N GLN A 499 -24.08 -8.42 17.40
CA GLN A 499 -23.76 -7.02 17.14
C GLN A 499 -24.92 -6.09 17.52
N ILE A 500 -26.17 -6.47 17.22
CA ILE A 500 -27.35 -5.71 17.65
C ILE A 500 -27.45 -5.66 19.17
N GLU A 501 -27.24 -6.77 19.88
CA GLU A 501 -27.30 -6.75 21.36
C GLU A 501 -26.19 -5.89 21.96
N MET A 502 -24.95 -5.98 21.45
CA MET A 502 -23.83 -5.14 21.89
C MET A 502 -24.06 -3.66 21.58
N ALA A 503 -24.55 -3.35 20.37
CA ALA A 503 -24.88 -2.00 19.95
C ALA A 503 -25.98 -1.39 20.82
N LEU A 504 -27.05 -2.14 21.09
CA LEU A 504 -28.14 -1.69 21.96
C LEU A 504 -27.64 -1.40 23.38
N ALA A 505 -26.83 -2.29 23.96
CA ALA A 505 -26.24 -2.06 25.28
C ALA A 505 -25.35 -0.81 25.30
N TYR A 506 -24.53 -0.61 24.26
CA TYR A 506 -23.67 0.57 24.14
C TYR A 506 -24.47 1.87 24.01
N LEU A 507 -25.48 1.90 23.14
CA LEU A 507 -26.34 3.06 22.91
C LEU A 507 -27.19 3.41 24.15
N GLU A 508 -27.65 2.41 24.90
CA GLU A 508 -28.38 2.59 26.15
C GLU A 508 -27.53 3.30 27.21
N THR A 509 -26.27 2.88 27.40
CA THR A 509 -25.35 3.55 28.36
C THR A 509 -25.06 5.01 28.04
N ARG A 510 -25.31 5.42 26.79
CA ARG A 510 -25.10 6.79 26.29
C ARG A 510 -26.38 7.58 26.12
N GLY A 511 -27.54 7.01 26.48
CA GLY A 511 -28.83 7.70 26.47
C GLY A 511 -29.47 7.86 25.09
N TRP A 512 -29.00 7.17 24.06
CA TRP A 512 -29.59 7.21 22.71
C TRP A 512 -30.90 6.43 22.61
N LEU A 513 -31.05 5.41 23.44
CA LEU A 513 -32.24 4.56 23.53
C LEU A 513 -32.36 3.99 24.94
N ARG A 514 -33.48 3.33 25.23
CA ARG A 514 -33.69 2.52 26.43
C ARG A 514 -34.30 1.18 26.06
N ILE A 515 -33.96 0.14 26.81
CA ILE A 515 -34.52 -1.19 26.63
C ILE A 515 -35.56 -1.43 27.73
N GLU A 516 -36.83 -1.50 27.33
CA GLU A 516 -37.91 -1.82 28.25
C GLU A 516 -38.30 -3.29 28.13
N THR A 517 -38.52 -3.96 29.25
CA THR A 517 -39.13 -5.29 29.26
C THR A 517 -40.63 -5.14 29.44
N THR A 518 -41.41 -5.56 28.44
CA THR A 518 -42.87 -5.56 28.54
C THR A 518 -43.34 -6.84 29.23
N GLU A 519 -44.26 -6.68 30.18
CA GLU A 519 -44.90 -7.81 30.85
C GLU A 519 -45.83 -8.57 29.91
N PRO A 520 -46.03 -9.89 30.11
CA PRO A 520 -46.97 -10.67 29.32
C PRO A 520 -48.40 -10.11 29.43
N GLY A 521 -49.09 -10.00 28.30
CA GLY A 521 -50.52 -9.67 28.31
C GLY A 521 -51.39 -10.73 28.99
N ALA A 522 -52.66 -10.40 29.25
CA ALA A 522 -53.63 -11.23 29.99
C ALA A 522 -53.84 -12.67 29.44
N ALA A 523 -53.42 -12.94 28.19
CA ALA A 523 -53.50 -14.25 27.55
C ALA A 523 -52.28 -15.17 27.83
N GLY A 524 -51.27 -14.69 28.56
CA GLY A 524 -50.01 -15.41 28.81
C GLY A 524 -49.06 -15.37 27.61
N GLY A 525 -47.79 -15.06 27.87
CA GLY A 525 -46.74 -14.94 26.85
C GLY A 525 -45.36 -14.77 27.49
N ARG A 526 -44.29 -14.85 26.69
CA ARG A 526 -42.92 -14.57 27.18
C ARG A 526 -42.70 -13.04 27.22
N PRO A 527 -42.09 -12.49 28.28
CA PRO A 527 -41.70 -11.08 28.33
C PRO A 527 -40.89 -10.70 27.09
N SER A 528 -41.18 -9.54 26.52
CA SER A 528 -40.52 -9.06 25.30
C SER A 528 -39.69 -7.81 25.60
N ARG A 529 -38.49 -7.71 25.02
CA ARG A 529 -37.65 -6.51 25.12
C ARG A 529 -37.97 -5.60 23.94
N VAL A 530 -38.36 -4.36 24.22
CA VAL A 530 -38.65 -3.33 23.23
C VAL A 530 -37.65 -2.19 23.35
N VAL A 531 -37.31 -1.58 22.22
CA VAL A 531 -36.39 -0.45 22.15
C VAL A 531 -37.20 0.84 22.14
N ARG A 532 -36.95 1.71 23.12
CA ARG A 532 -37.45 3.09 23.15
C ARG A 532 -36.39 4.04 22.64
N LEU A 533 -36.72 4.85 21.65
CA LEU A 533 -35.80 5.80 21.02
C LEU A 533 -35.82 7.14 21.76
N HIS A 534 -34.67 7.82 21.82
CA HIS A 534 -34.62 9.17 22.37
C HIS A 534 -35.59 10.10 21.59
N PRO A 535 -36.49 10.87 22.25
CA PRO A 535 -37.53 11.65 21.57
C PRO A 535 -37.03 12.72 20.59
N ARG A 536 -35.77 13.14 20.73
CA ARG A 536 -35.06 14.08 19.87
C ARG A 536 -33.87 13.43 19.15
N LEU A 537 -34.00 12.17 18.73
CA LEU A 537 -32.91 11.38 18.15
C LEU A 537 -32.21 12.09 16.98
N THR A 538 -32.98 12.71 16.10
CA THR A 538 -32.51 13.43 14.90
C THR A 538 -31.83 14.77 15.20
N ASP A 539 -32.04 15.34 16.38
CA ASP A 539 -31.48 16.65 16.74
C ASP A 539 -30.02 16.55 17.18
N TYR A 540 -29.57 15.34 17.53
CA TYR A 540 -28.23 15.10 18.10
C TYR A 540 -27.34 14.23 17.23
N TRP A 541 -27.91 13.48 16.27
CA TRP A 541 -27.14 12.68 15.33
C TRP A 541 -27.00 13.42 14.02
N ASP A 542 -25.83 14.00 13.81
CA ASP A 542 -25.38 14.42 12.49
C ASP A 542 -24.44 13.31 12.00
N ASP A 543 -24.67 12.78 10.79
CA ASP A 543 -23.99 11.57 10.30
C ASP A 543 -22.48 11.77 10.06
N GLY A 544 -21.93 12.92 10.47
CA GLY A 544 -20.50 13.22 10.65
C GLY A 544 -19.63 12.40 9.69
N GLY A 545 -19.73 12.74 8.41
CA GLY A 545 -19.13 12.02 7.29
C GLY A 545 -17.66 11.68 7.51
#